data_AF-A0A524GEE8-F1
#
_entry.id   AF-A0A524GEE8-F1
#
_cell.length_a   1.000
_cell.length_b   1.000
_cell.length_c   1.000
_cell.angle_alpha   90.00
_cell.angle_beta   90.00
_cell.angle_gamma   90.00
#
_symmetry.space_group_name_H-M   'P 1'
#
loop_
_entity.id
_entity.type
_entity.pdbx_description
1 polymer ?
#
loop_
_entity_poly.entity_id
_entity_poly.type
_entity_poly.pdbx_seq_one_letter_code
_entity_poly.pdbx_strand_id
1 'polypeptide(L)' 'REGGFSFGLERIVKQLLGLGNIREASLFPRDMERIDQRLSLLSPKKKVKKNKSKK' A
#
# COMPACT_ATOMS: atom_id res chain seq x y z
N ARG A 1 19.94 -31.42 6.56
CA ARG A 1 19.32 -30.34 7.38
C ARG A 1 19.83 -29.06 6.78
N GLU A 2 19.06 -28.45 5.89
CA GLU A 2 19.44 -27.22 5.20
C GLU A 2 18.80 -26.03 5.91
N GLY A 3 19.61 -25.01 6.19
CA GLY A 3 19.15 -23.73 6.73
C GLY A 3 19.00 -22.71 5.60
N GLY A 4 17.84 -22.05 5.53
CA GLY A 4 17.63 -20.91 4.64
C GLY A 4 17.75 -19.60 5.42
N PHE A 5 18.33 -18.57 4.79
CA PHE A 5 18.33 -17.21 5.33
C PHE A 5 17.96 -16.20 4.23
N SER A 6 17.25 -15.14 4.59
CA SER A 6 16.91 -14.03 3.69
C SER A 6 17.15 -12.68 4.37
N PHE A 7 17.77 -11.76 3.63
CA PHE A 7 17.97 -10.38 4.05
C PHE A 7 17.12 -9.42 3.20
N GLY A 8 16.73 -8.29 3.79
CA GLY A 8 16.10 -7.20 3.06
C GLY A 8 17.14 -6.32 2.39
N LEU A 9 17.34 -6.50 1.08
CA LEU A 9 18.34 -5.76 0.28
C LEU A 9 18.17 -4.24 0.42
N GLU A 10 16.94 -3.73 0.38
CA GLU A 10 16.64 -2.30 0.48
C GLU A 10 17.14 -1.71 1.81
N ARG A 11 17.09 -2.50 2.91
CA ARG A 11 17.64 -2.09 4.20
C ARG A 11 19.16 -2.06 4.17
N ILE A 12 19.79 -3.04 3.53
CA ILE A 12 21.25 -3.06 3.38
C ILE A 12 21.71 -1.84 2.59
N VAL A 13 21.07 -1.54 1.46
CA VAL A 13 21.39 -0.36 0.63
C VAL A 13 21.20 0.93 1.41
N LYS A 14 20.08 1.06 2.16
CA LYS A 14 19.84 2.22 3.03
C LYS A 14 21.00 2.44 4.00
N GLN A 15 21.46 1.38 4.68
CA GLN A 15 22.55 1.50 5.65
C GLN A 15 23.91 1.76 4.97
N LEU A 16 24.17 1.12 3.83
CA LEU A 16 25.41 1.31 3.07
C LEU A 16 25.56 2.74 2.55
N LEU A 17 24.46 3.35 2.11
CA LEU A 17 24.43 4.71 1.57
C LEU A 17 24.06 5.78 2.61
N GLY A 18 23.79 5.40 3.87
CA GLY A 18 23.44 6.33 4.94
C GLY A 18 22.13 7.09 4.72
N LEU A 19 21.17 6.50 4.01
CA LEU A 19 19.92 7.15 3.62
C LEU A 19 18.99 7.34 4.83
N GLY A 20 18.25 8.45 4.86
CA GLY A 20 17.30 8.74 5.94
C GLY A 20 16.11 7.79 5.92
N ASN A 21 15.66 7.42 4.72
CA ASN A 21 14.48 6.59 4.51
C ASN A 21 14.76 5.42 3.56
N ILE A 22 14.15 4.26 3.81
CA ILE A 22 14.25 3.08 2.92
C ILE A 22 13.65 3.33 1.53
N ARG A 23 12.70 4.27 1.42
CA ARG A 23 12.07 4.65 0.14
C ARG A 23 13.07 5.24 -0.85
N GLU A 24 14.15 5.87 -0.38
CA GLU A 24 15.24 6.40 -1.21
C GLU A 24 16.12 5.30 -1.81
N ALA A 25 16.13 4.11 -1.19
CA ALA A 25 16.86 2.95 -1.69
C ALA A 25 16.09 2.16 -2.78
N SER A 26 14.87 2.58 -3.14
CA SER A 26 14.02 1.91 -4.12
C SER A 26 13.71 2.82 -5.30
N LEU A 27 13.81 2.31 -6.54
CA LEU A 27 13.56 3.09 -7.75
C LEU A 27 12.09 3.52 -7.86
N PHE A 28 11.18 2.70 -7.36
CA PHE A 28 9.74 2.96 -7.35
C PHE A 28 9.17 2.73 -5.94
N PRO A 29 9.34 3.69 -5.02
CA PRO A 29 8.89 3.53 -3.65
C PRO A 29 7.37 3.40 -3.59
N ARG A 30 6.87 2.45 -2.80
CA ARG A 30 5.43 2.37 -2.54
C ARG A 30 4.93 3.61 -1.81
N ASP A 31 3.71 4.00 -2.12
CA ASP A 31 3.01 5.03 -1.38
C ASP A 31 2.57 4.52 0.00
N MET A 32 2.40 5.44 0.95
CA MET A 32 1.94 5.10 2.30
C MET A 32 0.44 4.76 2.29
N GLU A 33 -0.32 5.36 1.38
CA GLU A 33 -1.75 5.15 1.29
C GLU A 33 -2.13 4.23 0.11
N ARG A 34 -3.09 3.34 0.35
CA ARG A 34 -3.68 2.50 -0.70
C ARG A 34 -4.72 3.30 -1.48
N ILE A 35 -4.56 3.35 -2.80
CA ILE A 35 -5.49 4.07 -3.69
C ILE A 35 -6.94 3.55 -3.62
N ASP A 36 -7.14 2.27 -3.30
CA ASP A 36 -8.46 1.62 -3.24
C ASP A 36 -9.37 2.24 -2.15
N GLN A 37 -8.77 2.68 -1.04
CA GLN A 37 -9.49 3.30 0.06
C GLN A 37 -10.03 4.67 -0.33
N ARG A 38 -9.20 5.48 -1.01
CA ARG A 38 -9.61 6.79 -1.55
C ARG A 38 -10.66 6.62 -2.64
N LEU A 39 -10.47 5.67 -3.56
CA LEU A 39 -11.40 5.45 -4.66
C LEU A 39 -12.80 5.04 -4.18
N SER A 40 -12.90 4.28 -3.10
CA SER A 40 -14.18 3.91 -2.46
C SER A 40 -14.93 5.10 -1.87
N LEU A 41 -14.23 6.17 -1.48
CA LEU A 41 -14.83 7.42 -1.00
C LEU A 41 -15.23 8.36 -2.13
N LEU A 42 -14.45 8.37 -3.22
CA LEU A 42 -14.70 9.19 -4.40
C LEU A 42 -15.76 8.57 -5.35
N SER A 43 -16.01 7.27 -5.25
CA SER A 43 -17.02 6.64 -6.10
C SER A 43 -18.41 7.18 -5.72
N PRO A 44 -19.14 7.78 -6.66
CA PRO A 44 -20.45 8.33 -6.38
C PRO A 44 -21.35 7.18 -5.92
N LYS A 45 -21.77 7.21 -4.64
CA LYS A 45 -22.77 6.28 -4.09
C LYS A 45 -23.94 6.26 -5.06
N LYS A 46 -24.12 5.15 -5.80
CA LYS A 46 -25.38 4.87 -6.49
C LYS A 46 -26.47 4.99 -5.42
N LYS A 47 -27.35 5.98 -5.55
CA LYS A 47 -28.53 6.10 -4.69
C LYS A 47 -29.34 4.82 -4.85
N VAL A 48 -29.18 3.89 -3.90
CA VAL A 48 -30.04 2.72 -3.80
C VAL A 48 -31.45 3.28 -3.56
N LYS A 49 -32.29 3.24 -4.60
CA LYS A 49 -33.72 3.52 -4.45
C LYS A 49 -34.28 2.44 -3.53
N LYS A 50 -34.41 2.75 -2.23
CA LYS A 50 -35.22 1.94 -1.33
C LYS A 50 -36.66 2.10 -1.78
N ASN A 51 -37.14 1.18 -2.62
CA ASN A 51 -38.57 1.01 -2.81
C ASN A 51 -39.13 0.59 -1.46
N LYS A 52 -39.83 1.52 -0.78
CA LYS A 52 -40.69 1.18 0.35
C LYS A 52 -41.80 0.30 -0.24
N SER A 53 -41.63 -1.02 -0.15
CA SER A 53 -42.72 -1.97 -0.35
C SER A 53 -43.75 -1.69 0.74
N LYS A 54 -44.78 -0.91 0.39
CA LYS A 54 -46.05 -0.94 1.09
C LYS A 54 -46.61 -2.36 0.93
N LYS A 55 -46.59 -3.15 1.98
CA LYS A 55 -47.68 -4.07 2.33
C LYS A 55 -47.60 -4.43 3.80
#